data_AF-A0A261B4Z9-F1
#
_entry.id   AF-A0A261B4Z9-F1
#
_cell.length_a   1.000
_cell.length_b   1.000
_cell.length_c   1.000
_cell.angle_alpha   90.00
_cell.angle_beta   90.00
_cell.angle_gamma   90.00
#
_symmetry.space_group_name_H-M   'P 1'
#
loop_
_entity.id
_entity.type
_entity.pdbx_description
1 polymer ?
#
loop_
_entity_poly.entity_id
_entity_poly.type
_entity_poly.pdbx_seq_one_letter_code
_entity_poly.pdbx_strand_id
1 'polypeptide(L)'
;MKRRTVFLIFCVGLSIANDKTGSQSEYEAGNALFVNRQYTDALTHYHKAIELDPTNYQAIFRRATTYFTFGRTKPGLVDLDTVLEQKPDFAGARNQRANVLIKMGRLEDALADLRYLNSGSSASDEIQEKLESIEQLKNEKQILSQVPLGENCDVVEEMTTKLLESQPWDSSLYIQRAKCHQAENRLKTAIHDLKHASKLSSDNTEFLYEMSVMEYQVGDVRDSLSTIRECLKINPDHKTCYASYKSLRKIVKSLDLMKNSMEEQKWVDCLERGEKLLKSNVDDIAVKVNVYRLTCQCNREEGNIGEAIQQCNQVLEFDDSDVETLIQRAEAYMADEEYDLATTDYEKAMEFDSSNEAAKTGKDQAKRAKELVGKRDYYKILGVRRNANKREITKAYRKKAQKWHPDNFQDEKEKKKAEKKFIDIAAAKEVLSDDEKRRAFDNGQDPLDSENGRNGHGGGGGFHDFQGFNPFGRGGGGGSRSNFFFHF
;
A
#
# COMPACT_ATOMS: atom_id res chain seq x y z
N MET A 1 -56.44 52.10 -13.08
CA MET A 1 -55.10 52.74 -13.12
C MET A 1 -54.08 51.86 -12.39
N LYS A 2 -53.24 51.13 -13.14
CA LYS A 2 -51.91 50.67 -12.69
C LYS A 2 -51.14 50.25 -13.96
N ARG A 3 -50.10 51.02 -14.26
CA ARG A 3 -49.30 50.98 -15.49
C ARG A 3 -48.53 49.66 -15.56
N ARG A 4 -48.64 48.94 -16.68
CA ARG A 4 -47.74 47.85 -17.05
C ARG A 4 -46.44 48.48 -17.55
N THR A 5 -45.37 48.33 -16.79
CA THR A 5 -44.02 48.68 -17.20
C THR A 5 -43.54 47.62 -18.19
N VAL A 6 -43.49 47.96 -19.47
CA VAL A 6 -42.85 47.15 -20.51
C VAL A 6 -41.34 47.34 -20.35
N PHE A 7 -40.63 46.33 -19.86
CA PHE A 7 -39.18 46.28 -19.97
C PHE A 7 -38.83 45.96 -21.42
N LEU A 8 -38.49 46.99 -22.18
CA LEU A 8 -37.74 46.87 -23.43
C LEU A 8 -36.35 46.34 -23.08
N ILE A 9 -36.17 45.03 -23.19
CA ILE A 9 -34.84 44.43 -23.25
C ILE A 9 -34.26 44.87 -24.59
N PHE A 10 -33.31 45.80 -24.53
CA PHE A 10 -32.42 46.12 -25.64
C PHE A 10 -31.67 44.83 -25.99
N CYS A 11 -32.04 44.20 -27.12
CA CYS A 11 -31.15 43.29 -27.82
C CYS A 11 -29.93 44.10 -28.25
N VAL A 12 -28.89 44.11 -27.40
CA VAL A 12 -27.54 44.32 -27.88
C VAL A 12 -27.29 43.13 -28.80
N GLY A 13 -27.35 43.37 -30.11
CA GLY A 13 -26.90 42.42 -31.10
C GLY A 13 -25.44 42.12 -30.79
N LEU A 14 -25.19 40.99 -30.12
CA LEU A 14 -23.89 40.36 -30.14
C LEU A 14 -23.70 39.95 -31.60
N SER A 15 -23.06 40.81 -32.36
CA SER A 15 -22.54 40.46 -33.67
C SER A 15 -21.65 39.25 -33.42
N ILE A 16 -22.09 38.07 -33.82
CA ILE A 16 -21.23 36.88 -33.89
C ILE A 16 -20.04 37.35 -34.73
N ALA A 17 -18.89 37.56 -34.08
CA ALA A 17 -17.67 37.88 -34.78
C ALA A 17 -17.40 36.68 -35.68
N ASN A 18 -17.55 36.87 -36.99
CA ASN A 18 -17.25 35.87 -37.99
C ASN A 18 -15.89 36.24 -38.59
N ASP A 19 -14.85 36.21 -37.74
CA ASP A 19 -13.48 36.50 -38.15
C ASP A 19 -12.86 35.23 -38.75
N LYS A 20 -13.22 34.99 -40.02
CA LYS A 20 -12.73 33.84 -40.77
C LYS A 20 -11.22 33.84 -40.93
N THR A 21 -10.61 35.03 -41.04
CA THR A 21 -9.16 35.18 -41.20
C THR A 21 -8.40 34.85 -39.92
N GLY A 22 -8.86 35.37 -38.78
CA GLY A 22 -8.31 35.02 -37.47
C GLY A 22 -8.53 33.53 -37.16
N SER A 23 -9.73 33.01 -37.43
CA SER A 23 -10.03 31.58 -37.26
C SER A 23 -9.09 30.67 -38.06
N GLN A 24 -8.86 31.00 -39.34
CA GLN A 24 -7.96 30.24 -40.20
C GLN A 24 -6.51 30.29 -39.69
N SER A 25 -6.04 31.45 -39.23
CA SER A 25 -4.70 31.59 -38.66
C SER A 25 -4.51 30.75 -37.38
N GLU A 26 -5.49 30.78 -36.48
CA GLU A 26 -5.48 29.96 -35.26
C GLU A 26 -5.53 28.46 -35.60
N TYR A 27 -6.32 28.05 -36.59
CA TYR A 27 -6.36 26.68 -37.09
C TYR A 27 -4.99 26.19 -37.62
N GLU A 28 -4.30 27.02 -38.42
CA GLU A 28 -2.98 26.69 -38.96
C GLU A 28 -1.91 26.60 -37.86
N ALA A 29 -1.94 27.51 -36.88
CA ALA A 29 -1.08 27.44 -35.70
C ALA A 29 -1.33 26.15 -34.89
N GLY A 30 -2.60 25.79 -34.70
CA GLY A 30 -2.99 24.53 -34.06
C GLY A 30 -2.46 23.29 -34.80
N ASN A 31 -2.53 23.28 -36.13
CA ASN A 31 -1.99 22.18 -36.94
C ASN A 31 -0.47 22.06 -36.84
N ALA A 32 0.26 23.17 -36.83
CA ALA A 32 1.72 23.16 -36.66
C ALA A 32 2.11 22.52 -35.31
N LEU A 33 1.41 22.90 -34.24
CA LEU A 33 1.60 22.32 -32.90
C LEU A 33 1.21 20.85 -32.84
N PHE A 34 0.13 20.46 -33.51
CA PHE A 34 -0.32 19.08 -33.57
C PHE A 34 0.72 18.16 -34.21
N VAL A 35 1.34 18.59 -35.33
CA VAL A 35 2.43 17.87 -36.00
C VAL A 35 3.64 17.72 -35.08
N ASN A 36 3.93 18.73 -34.27
CA ASN A 36 4.97 18.71 -33.24
C ASN A 36 4.60 17.93 -31.97
N ARG A 37 3.45 17.22 -31.97
CA ARG A 37 2.90 16.46 -30.84
C ARG A 37 2.59 17.31 -29.60
N GLN A 38 2.47 18.63 -29.76
CA GLN A 38 2.06 19.56 -28.72
C GLN A 38 0.52 19.63 -28.67
N TYR A 39 -0.11 18.52 -28.30
CA TYR A 39 -1.57 18.35 -28.39
C TYR A 39 -2.36 19.31 -27.48
N THR A 40 -1.81 19.68 -26.32
CA THR A 40 -2.47 20.60 -25.36
C THR A 40 -2.56 22.01 -25.94
N ASP A 41 -1.48 22.46 -26.56
CA ASP A 41 -1.40 23.79 -27.16
C ASP A 41 -2.22 23.84 -28.44
N ALA A 42 -2.13 22.79 -29.28
CA ALA A 42 -2.96 22.61 -30.46
C ALA A 42 -4.46 22.69 -30.11
N LEU A 43 -4.88 22.00 -29.04
CA LEU A 43 -6.27 22.05 -28.57
C LEU A 43 -6.71 23.48 -28.23
N THR A 44 -5.83 24.28 -27.61
CA THR A 44 -6.11 25.68 -27.25
C THR A 44 -6.34 26.53 -28.50
N HIS A 45 -5.49 26.37 -29.51
CA HIS A 45 -5.63 27.07 -30.80
C HIS A 45 -6.90 26.65 -31.56
N TYR A 46 -7.27 25.37 -31.55
CA TYR A 46 -8.52 24.94 -32.15
C TYR A 46 -9.76 25.50 -31.43
N HIS A 47 -9.73 25.65 -30.10
CA HIS A 47 -10.81 26.35 -29.38
C HIS A 47 -10.94 27.81 -29.84
N LYS A 48 -9.83 28.55 -29.89
CA LYS A 48 -9.82 29.95 -30.36
C LYS A 48 -10.33 30.07 -31.79
N ALA A 49 -9.91 29.16 -32.68
CA ALA A 49 -10.39 29.15 -34.07
C ALA A 49 -11.92 29.01 -34.15
N ILE A 50 -12.52 28.18 -33.28
CA ILE A 50 -13.97 27.96 -33.23
C ILE A 50 -14.70 29.13 -32.54
N GLU A 51 -14.08 29.79 -31.56
CA GLU A 51 -14.61 31.02 -30.96
C GLU A 51 -14.67 32.18 -31.97
N LEU A 52 -13.68 32.28 -32.86
CA LEU A 52 -13.60 33.30 -33.92
C LEU A 52 -14.49 33.01 -35.14
N ASP A 53 -14.70 31.73 -35.47
CA ASP A 53 -15.64 31.29 -36.49
C ASP A 53 -16.24 29.92 -36.12
N PRO A 54 -17.47 29.90 -35.55
CA PRO A 54 -18.16 28.66 -35.21
C PRO A 54 -18.53 27.77 -36.41
N THR A 55 -18.40 28.28 -37.65
CA THR A 55 -18.67 27.54 -38.89
C THR A 55 -17.42 26.92 -39.51
N ASN A 56 -16.25 27.08 -38.89
CA ASN A 56 -15.00 26.48 -39.33
C ASN A 56 -14.98 24.97 -39.00
N TYR A 57 -15.64 24.16 -39.83
CA TYR A 57 -15.73 22.71 -39.66
C TYR A 57 -14.34 22.02 -39.62
N GLN A 58 -13.30 22.60 -40.22
CA GLN A 58 -11.94 22.05 -40.19
C GLN A 58 -11.34 22.16 -38.79
N ALA A 59 -11.50 23.32 -38.13
CA ALA A 59 -11.08 23.52 -36.75
C ALA A 59 -11.85 22.61 -35.79
N ILE A 60 -13.18 22.47 -35.97
CA ILE A 60 -14.02 21.55 -35.17
C ILE A 60 -13.56 20.10 -35.35
N PHE A 61 -13.33 19.66 -36.59
CA PHE A 61 -12.83 18.31 -36.86
C PHE A 61 -11.46 18.07 -36.23
N ARG A 62 -10.52 19.02 -36.33
CA ARG A 62 -9.20 18.87 -35.69
C ARG A 62 -9.29 18.86 -34.17
N ARG A 63 -10.17 19.67 -33.58
CA ARG A 63 -10.45 19.64 -32.14
C ARG A 63 -10.97 18.26 -31.71
N ALA A 64 -11.90 17.67 -32.47
CA ALA A 64 -12.39 16.31 -32.25
C ALA A 64 -11.25 15.29 -32.24
N THR A 65 -10.40 15.29 -33.28
CA THR A 65 -9.27 14.37 -33.37
C THR A 65 -8.28 14.54 -32.22
N THR A 66 -8.09 15.77 -31.75
CA THR A 66 -7.24 16.08 -30.59
C THR A 66 -7.88 15.62 -29.29
N TYR A 67 -9.19 15.68 -29.13
CA TYR A 67 -9.84 15.08 -27.96
C TYR A 67 -9.63 13.55 -27.91
N PHE A 68 -9.65 12.87 -29.05
CA PHE A 68 -9.40 11.43 -29.09
C PHE A 68 -7.95 11.05 -28.73
N THR A 69 -6.95 11.91 -28.98
CA THR A 69 -5.58 11.66 -28.51
C THR A 69 -5.48 11.71 -26.97
N PHE A 70 -6.38 12.45 -26.32
CA PHE A 70 -6.52 12.49 -24.86
C PHE A 70 -7.48 11.43 -24.29
N GLY A 71 -8.05 10.55 -25.12
CA GLY A 71 -9.08 9.60 -24.69
C GLY A 71 -10.42 10.25 -24.31
N ARG A 72 -10.63 11.52 -24.64
CA ARG A 72 -11.87 12.26 -24.33
C ARG A 72 -12.91 12.03 -25.44
N THR A 73 -13.58 10.89 -25.39
CA THR A 73 -14.51 10.45 -26.46
C THR A 73 -15.78 11.31 -26.55
N LYS A 74 -16.41 11.63 -25.41
CA LYS A 74 -17.68 12.41 -25.35
C LYS A 74 -17.60 13.77 -26.08
N PRO A 75 -16.67 14.68 -25.76
CA PRO A 75 -16.60 15.97 -26.47
C PRO A 75 -16.16 15.81 -27.94
N GLY A 76 -15.30 14.84 -28.24
CA GLY A 76 -14.89 14.58 -29.62
C GLY A 76 -16.04 14.11 -30.52
N LEU A 77 -16.95 13.27 -30.01
CA LEU A 77 -18.13 12.85 -30.77
C LEU A 77 -19.08 14.02 -31.06
N VAL A 78 -19.31 14.92 -30.09
CA VAL A 78 -20.12 16.13 -30.28
C VAL A 78 -19.55 17.01 -31.39
N ASP A 79 -18.23 17.16 -31.44
CA ASP A 79 -17.55 17.90 -32.51
C ASP A 79 -17.72 17.23 -33.87
N LEU A 80 -17.61 15.89 -33.95
CA LEU A 80 -17.85 15.17 -35.21
C LEU A 80 -19.31 15.28 -35.68
N ASP A 81 -20.27 15.22 -34.77
CA ASP A 81 -21.69 15.43 -35.07
C ASP A 81 -21.91 16.83 -35.65
N THR A 82 -21.36 17.86 -35.02
CA THR A 82 -21.41 19.25 -35.50
C THR A 82 -20.79 19.37 -36.90
N VAL A 83 -19.66 18.72 -37.15
CA VAL A 83 -19.02 18.71 -38.47
C VAL A 83 -19.93 18.07 -39.53
N LEU A 84 -20.59 16.96 -39.20
CA LEU A 84 -21.47 16.25 -40.14
C LEU A 84 -22.82 16.96 -40.35
N GLU A 85 -23.28 17.75 -39.39
CA GLU A 85 -24.39 18.69 -39.57
C GLU A 85 -24.03 19.81 -40.56
N GLN A 86 -22.81 20.36 -40.46
CA GLN A 86 -22.32 21.41 -41.36
C GLN A 86 -21.93 20.89 -42.75
N LYS A 87 -21.34 19.69 -42.80
CA LYS A 87 -20.82 19.03 -44.02
C LYS A 87 -21.18 17.54 -44.04
N PRO A 88 -22.41 17.18 -44.45
CA PRO A 88 -22.87 15.79 -44.47
C PRO A 88 -22.10 14.87 -45.42
N ASP A 89 -21.44 15.42 -46.42
CA ASP A 89 -20.63 14.73 -47.43
C ASP A 89 -19.18 14.50 -46.97
N PHE A 90 -18.78 15.01 -45.81
CA PHE A 90 -17.40 14.88 -45.34
C PHE A 90 -17.09 13.46 -44.83
N ALA A 91 -16.67 12.61 -45.78
CA ALA A 91 -16.35 11.20 -45.53
C ALA A 91 -15.30 11.00 -44.42
N GLY A 92 -14.34 11.92 -44.31
CA GLY A 92 -13.31 11.88 -43.27
C GLY A 92 -13.88 11.93 -41.85
N ALA A 93 -14.81 12.85 -41.57
CA ALA A 93 -15.46 12.93 -40.26
C ALA A 93 -16.31 11.70 -39.96
N ARG A 94 -17.06 11.20 -40.96
CA ARG A 94 -17.90 10.01 -40.79
C ARG A 94 -17.07 8.74 -40.54
N ASN A 95 -15.96 8.54 -41.25
CA ASN A 95 -15.06 7.41 -41.01
C ASN A 95 -14.40 7.50 -39.63
N GLN A 96 -13.97 8.69 -39.21
CA GLN A 96 -13.45 8.89 -37.85
C GLN A 96 -14.50 8.60 -36.78
N ARG A 97 -15.75 9.04 -36.98
CA ARG A 97 -16.86 8.77 -36.06
C ARG A 97 -17.11 7.26 -35.96
N ALA A 98 -17.18 6.55 -37.09
CA ALA A 98 -17.31 5.09 -37.12
C ALA A 98 -16.19 4.40 -36.32
N ASN A 99 -14.92 4.75 -36.55
CA ASN A 99 -13.78 4.17 -35.82
C ASN A 99 -13.88 4.38 -34.30
N VAL A 100 -14.30 5.58 -33.86
CA VAL A 100 -14.49 5.89 -32.44
C VAL A 100 -15.66 5.11 -31.86
N LEU A 101 -16.77 4.99 -32.59
CA LEU A 101 -17.95 4.23 -32.19
C LEU A 101 -17.65 2.73 -32.04
N ILE A 102 -16.83 2.15 -32.93
CA ILE A 102 -16.32 0.77 -32.78
C ILE A 102 -15.58 0.63 -31.46
N LYS A 103 -14.61 1.53 -31.19
CA LYS A 103 -13.82 1.51 -29.96
C LYS A 103 -14.67 1.64 -28.69
N MET A 104 -15.78 2.39 -28.75
CA MET A 104 -16.74 2.54 -27.66
C MET A 104 -17.75 1.39 -27.56
N GLY A 105 -17.73 0.44 -28.50
CA GLY A 105 -18.68 -0.66 -28.57
C GLY A 105 -20.08 -0.30 -29.03
N ARG A 106 -20.27 0.90 -29.60
CA ARG A 106 -21.51 1.39 -30.23
C ARG A 106 -21.59 0.91 -31.69
N LEU A 107 -21.67 -0.40 -31.85
CA LEU A 107 -21.51 -1.08 -33.14
C LEU A 107 -22.60 -0.73 -34.16
N GLU A 108 -23.86 -0.55 -33.73
CA GLU A 108 -24.95 -0.20 -34.65
C GLU A 108 -24.78 1.21 -35.25
N ASP A 109 -24.34 2.16 -34.44
CA ASP A 109 -24.08 3.53 -34.90
C ASP A 109 -22.90 3.55 -35.89
N ALA A 110 -21.86 2.75 -35.62
CA ALA A 110 -20.72 2.60 -36.53
C ALA A 110 -21.14 1.97 -37.87
N LEU A 111 -22.01 0.94 -37.84
CA LEU A 111 -22.55 0.33 -39.06
C LEU A 111 -23.34 1.34 -39.90
N ALA A 112 -24.14 2.20 -39.28
CA ALA A 112 -24.88 3.23 -40.00
C ALA A 112 -23.92 4.18 -40.75
N ASP A 113 -22.84 4.61 -40.10
CA ASP A 113 -21.83 5.48 -40.70
C ASP A 113 -21.07 4.80 -41.85
N LEU A 114 -20.66 3.54 -41.67
CA LEU A 114 -19.93 2.79 -42.70
C LEU A 114 -20.81 2.45 -43.90
N ARG A 115 -22.09 2.08 -43.68
CA ARG A 115 -23.05 1.81 -44.77
C ARG A 115 -23.30 3.07 -45.60
N TYR A 116 -23.38 4.24 -44.97
CA TYR A 116 -23.47 5.51 -45.69
C TYR A 116 -22.23 5.71 -46.59
N LEU A 117 -21.02 5.52 -46.04
CA LEU A 117 -19.78 5.66 -46.81
C LEU A 117 -19.70 4.66 -47.98
N ASN A 118 -20.14 3.42 -47.77
CA ASN A 118 -20.17 2.38 -48.79
C ASN A 118 -21.14 2.72 -49.95
N SER A 119 -22.21 3.45 -49.67
CA SER A 119 -23.19 3.85 -50.67
C SER A 119 -22.77 5.06 -51.52
N GLY A 120 -21.83 5.89 -51.03
CA GLY A 120 -21.49 7.20 -51.61
C GLY A 120 -20.27 7.23 -52.56
N SER A 121 -19.55 6.13 -52.69
CA SER A 121 -18.33 6.00 -53.53
C SER A 121 -18.03 4.52 -53.73
N SER A 122 -17.28 4.15 -54.78
CA SER A 122 -16.81 2.76 -55.01
C SER A 122 -16.34 2.15 -53.68
N ALA A 123 -17.00 1.08 -53.25
CA ALA A 123 -16.71 0.39 -51.99
C ALA A 123 -15.20 0.20 -51.87
N SER A 124 -14.60 0.79 -50.83
CA SER A 124 -13.20 0.52 -50.50
C SER A 124 -13.15 -0.79 -49.76
N ASP A 125 -12.20 -1.66 -50.13
CA ASP A 125 -11.96 -2.92 -49.42
C ASP A 125 -11.82 -2.71 -47.89
N GLU A 126 -11.27 -1.57 -47.47
CA GLU A 126 -11.15 -1.19 -46.05
C GLU A 126 -12.52 -1.04 -45.35
N ILE A 127 -13.53 -0.48 -46.03
CA ILE A 127 -14.87 -0.30 -45.47
C ILE A 127 -15.57 -1.65 -45.37
N GLN A 128 -15.41 -2.50 -46.39
CA GLN A 128 -16.01 -3.83 -46.41
C GLN A 128 -15.44 -4.72 -45.30
N GLU A 129 -14.12 -4.70 -45.09
CA GLU A 129 -13.45 -5.40 -43.99
C GLU A 129 -13.97 -4.94 -42.62
N LYS A 130 -14.16 -3.62 -42.43
CA LYS A 130 -14.74 -3.09 -41.18
C LYS A 130 -16.19 -3.53 -40.96
N LEU A 131 -17.01 -3.57 -42.02
CA LEU A 131 -18.39 -4.02 -41.92
C LEU A 131 -18.46 -5.50 -41.47
N GLU A 132 -17.64 -6.36 -42.07
CA GLU A 132 -17.54 -7.78 -41.70
C GLU A 132 -17.04 -7.97 -40.26
N SER A 133 -16.00 -7.22 -39.87
CA SER A 133 -15.47 -7.22 -38.51
C SER A 133 -16.54 -6.81 -37.48
N ILE A 134 -17.34 -5.79 -37.75
CA ILE A 134 -18.40 -5.36 -36.83
C ILE A 134 -19.48 -6.44 -36.65
N GLU A 135 -19.89 -7.13 -37.71
CA GLU A 135 -20.88 -8.20 -37.57
C GLU A 135 -20.34 -9.35 -36.70
N GLN A 136 -19.04 -9.68 -36.80
CA GLN A 136 -18.40 -10.62 -35.88
C GLN A 136 -18.43 -10.11 -34.43
N LEU A 137 -18.04 -8.85 -34.19
CA LEU A 137 -18.06 -8.25 -32.85
C LEU A 137 -19.48 -8.22 -32.25
N LYS A 138 -20.51 -7.99 -33.08
CA LYS A 138 -21.91 -8.05 -32.64
C LYS A 138 -22.30 -9.44 -32.18
N ASN A 139 -21.93 -10.48 -32.92
CA ASN A 139 -22.20 -11.86 -32.53
C ASN A 139 -21.50 -12.22 -31.22
N GLU A 140 -20.22 -11.85 -31.07
CA GLU A 140 -19.47 -12.07 -29.83
C GLU A 140 -20.10 -11.34 -28.64
N LYS A 141 -20.51 -10.07 -28.80
CA LYS A 141 -21.24 -9.32 -27.76
C LYS A 141 -22.62 -9.88 -27.46
N GLN A 142 -23.32 -10.42 -28.46
CA GLN A 142 -24.62 -11.07 -28.25
C GLN A 142 -24.46 -12.34 -27.41
N ILE A 143 -23.47 -13.18 -27.72
CA ILE A 143 -23.15 -14.36 -26.92
C ILE A 143 -22.82 -13.94 -25.48
N LEU A 144 -21.94 -12.95 -25.32
CA LEU A 144 -21.56 -12.43 -24.02
C LEU A 144 -22.77 -11.90 -23.23
N SER A 145 -23.70 -11.19 -23.88
CA SER A 145 -24.92 -10.67 -23.23
C SER A 145 -25.89 -11.74 -22.73
N GLN A 146 -25.76 -12.99 -23.21
CA GLN A 146 -26.56 -14.12 -22.75
C GLN A 146 -25.96 -14.79 -21.51
N VAL A 147 -24.70 -14.51 -21.19
CA VAL A 147 -24.04 -15.03 -19.99
C VAL A 147 -24.52 -14.23 -18.78
N PRO A 148 -25.11 -14.87 -17.74
CA PRO A 148 -25.49 -14.19 -16.51
C PRO A 148 -24.28 -13.53 -15.84
N LEU A 149 -24.48 -12.35 -15.25
CA LEU A 149 -23.40 -11.62 -14.57
C LEU A 149 -22.85 -12.44 -13.39
N GLY A 150 -21.54 -12.66 -13.38
CA GLY A 150 -20.85 -13.42 -12.33
C GLY A 150 -20.87 -14.93 -12.53
N GLU A 151 -21.34 -15.44 -13.68
CA GLU A 151 -21.28 -16.85 -14.06
C GLU A 151 -20.31 -17.07 -15.24
N ASN A 152 -19.81 -18.30 -15.41
CA ASN A 152 -18.87 -18.69 -16.47
C ASN A 152 -17.67 -17.72 -16.59
N CYS A 153 -17.11 -17.35 -15.45
CA CYS A 153 -16.10 -16.29 -15.32
C CYS A 153 -14.88 -16.49 -16.21
N ASP A 154 -14.39 -17.72 -16.37
CA ASP A 154 -13.28 -18.04 -17.28
C ASP A 154 -13.58 -17.61 -18.73
N VAL A 155 -14.80 -17.94 -19.21
CA VAL A 155 -15.26 -17.60 -20.56
C VAL A 155 -15.47 -16.10 -20.71
N VAL A 156 -16.05 -15.44 -19.70
CA VAL A 156 -16.26 -13.99 -19.72
C VAL A 156 -14.93 -13.25 -19.74
N GLU A 157 -13.96 -13.66 -18.92
CA GLU A 157 -12.63 -13.04 -18.87
C GLU A 157 -11.89 -13.19 -20.21
N GLU A 158 -11.94 -14.36 -20.84
CA GLU A 158 -11.36 -14.60 -22.17
C GLU A 158 -12.03 -13.73 -23.23
N MET A 159 -13.37 -13.78 -23.32
CA MET A 159 -14.14 -13.03 -24.31
C MET A 159 -13.97 -11.52 -24.17
N THR A 160 -14.08 -10.99 -22.94
CA THR A 160 -13.92 -9.55 -22.70
C THR A 160 -12.50 -9.09 -22.97
N THR A 161 -11.48 -9.89 -22.65
CA THR A 161 -10.08 -9.57 -22.98
C THR A 161 -9.87 -9.44 -24.48
N LYS A 162 -10.41 -10.37 -25.28
CA LYS A 162 -10.37 -10.30 -26.74
C LYS A 162 -11.15 -9.10 -27.29
N LEU A 163 -12.38 -8.89 -26.81
CA LEU A 163 -13.22 -7.78 -27.27
C LEU A 163 -12.59 -6.41 -26.97
N LEU A 164 -11.90 -6.28 -25.83
CA LEU A 164 -11.20 -5.04 -25.44
C LEU A 164 -10.03 -4.66 -26.37
N GLU A 165 -9.48 -5.58 -27.15
CA GLU A 165 -8.46 -5.26 -28.17
C GLU A 165 -9.04 -4.35 -29.27
N SER A 166 -10.30 -4.55 -29.62
CA SER A 166 -11.02 -3.76 -30.63
C SER A 166 -11.91 -2.67 -30.05
N GLN A 167 -12.41 -2.89 -28.82
CA GLN A 167 -13.38 -2.02 -28.13
C GLN A 167 -12.84 -1.50 -26.77
N PRO A 168 -11.66 -0.86 -26.73
CA PRO A 168 -11.00 -0.48 -25.48
C PRO A 168 -11.73 0.62 -24.70
N TRP A 169 -12.72 1.29 -25.29
CA TRP A 169 -13.50 2.35 -24.66
C TRP A 169 -14.92 1.91 -24.31
N ASP A 170 -15.20 0.61 -24.42
CA ASP A 170 -16.48 0.05 -24.00
C ASP A 170 -16.48 -0.27 -22.50
N SER A 171 -17.04 0.66 -21.71
CA SER A 171 -17.18 0.50 -20.26
C SER A 171 -17.94 -0.78 -19.85
N SER A 172 -18.84 -1.30 -20.70
CA SER A 172 -19.66 -2.46 -20.35
C SER A 172 -18.82 -3.74 -20.24
N LEU A 173 -17.75 -3.87 -21.04
CA LEU A 173 -16.86 -5.03 -21.00
C LEU A 173 -16.08 -5.09 -19.68
N TYR A 174 -15.55 -3.96 -19.23
CA TYR A 174 -14.89 -3.84 -17.92
C TYR A 174 -15.85 -4.15 -16.77
N ILE A 175 -17.10 -3.68 -16.84
CA ILE A 175 -18.11 -3.95 -15.81
C ILE A 175 -18.41 -5.45 -15.75
N GLN A 176 -18.61 -6.12 -16.89
CA GLN A 176 -18.87 -7.56 -16.91
C GLN A 176 -17.71 -8.38 -16.35
N ARG A 177 -16.47 -8.06 -16.76
CA ARG A 177 -15.29 -8.74 -16.23
C ARG A 177 -15.10 -8.48 -14.73
N ALA A 178 -15.36 -7.25 -14.27
CA ALA A 178 -15.34 -6.92 -12.85
C ALA A 178 -16.36 -7.73 -12.04
N LYS A 179 -17.55 -8.03 -12.60
CA LYS A 179 -18.55 -8.90 -11.95
C LYS A 179 -18.07 -10.33 -11.78
N CYS A 180 -17.35 -10.87 -12.77
CA CYS A 180 -16.72 -12.18 -12.67
C CYS A 180 -15.62 -12.19 -11.61
N HIS A 181 -14.73 -11.20 -11.61
CA HIS A 181 -13.73 -11.05 -10.57
C HIS A 181 -14.35 -10.90 -9.16
N GLN A 182 -15.46 -10.18 -9.05
CA GLN A 182 -16.21 -10.05 -7.80
C GLN A 182 -16.78 -11.40 -7.34
N ALA A 183 -17.38 -12.18 -8.25
CA ALA A 183 -17.95 -13.50 -7.94
C ALA A 183 -16.90 -14.50 -7.44
N GLU A 184 -15.66 -14.38 -7.92
CA GLU A 184 -14.52 -15.19 -7.50
C GLU A 184 -13.74 -14.60 -6.32
N ASN A 185 -14.28 -13.54 -5.69
CA ASN A 185 -13.65 -12.82 -4.57
C ASN A 185 -12.27 -12.21 -4.91
N ARG A 186 -11.95 -11.99 -6.19
CA ARG A 186 -10.78 -11.24 -6.67
C ARG A 186 -11.07 -9.72 -6.64
N LEU A 187 -11.41 -9.20 -5.46
CA LEU A 187 -11.93 -7.84 -5.30
C LEU A 187 -10.98 -6.74 -5.82
N LYS A 188 -9.68 -6.85 -5.58
CA LYS A 188 -8.69 -5.87 -6.07
C LYS A 188 -8.70 -5.75 -7.61
N THR A 189 -8.83 -6.88 -8.32
CA THR A 189 -8.92 -6.88 -9.79
C THR A 189 -10.26 -6.35 -10.28
N ALA A 190 -11.35 -6.65 -9.58
CA ALA A 190 -12.67 -6.07 -9.89
C ALA A 190 -12.68 -4.54 -9.74
N ILE A 191 -12.09 -4.02 -8.66
CA ILE A 191 -11.95 -2.58 -8.42
C ILE A 191 -11.13 -1.93 -9.54
N HIS A 192 -10.04 -2.56 -10.00
CA HIS A 192 -9.23 -2.04 -11.10
C HIS A 192 -10.06 -1.85 -12.39
N ASP A 193 -10.84 -2.86 -12.78
CA ASP A 193 -11.71 -2.76 -13.95
C ASP A 193 -12.82 -1.71 -13.78
N LEU A 194 -13.45 -1.63 -12.61
CA LEU A 194 -14.46 -0.58 -12.35
C LEU A 194 -13.86 0.83 -12.34
N LYS A 195 -12.62 1.00 -11.85
CA LYS A 195 -11.90 2.28 -11.94
C LYS A 195 -11.68 2.68 -13.41
N HIS A 196 -11.37 1.74 -14.31
CA HIS A 196 -11.32 2.03 -15.75
C HIS A 196 -12.70 2.35 -16.33
N ALA A 197 -13.72 1.56 -16.01
CA ALA A 197 -15.08 1.79 -16.47
C ALA A 197 -15.60 3.18 -16.06
N SER A 198 -15.32 3.62 -14.83
CA SER A 198 -15.73 4.93 -14.29
C SER A 198 -15.15 6.12 -15.05
N LYS A 199 -13.92 5.98 -15.57
CA LYS A 199 -13.26 7.01 -16.40
C LYS A 199 -13.90 7.13 -17.79
N LEU A 200 -14.41 6.02 -18.31
CA LEU A 200 -15.10 5.95 -19.61
C LEU A 200 -16.56 6.43 -19.49
N SER A 201 -17.26 5.99 -18.45
CA SER A 201 -18.63 6.39 -18.14
C SER A 201 -18.81 6.69 -16.66
N SER A 202 -19.03 7.98 -16.36
CA SER A 202 -19.17 8.50 -15.00
C SER A 202 -20.63 8.72 -14.60
N ASP A 203 -21.59 8.04 -15.23
CA ASP A 203 -23.02 8.33 -15.12
C ASP A 203 -23.84 7.21 -14.46
N ASN A 204 -23.18 6.17 -13.95
CA ASN A 204 -23.87 5.06 -13.30
C ASN A 204 -23.49 5.00 -11.81
N THR A 205 -24.45 5.43 -11.00
CA THR A 205 -24.41 5.50 -9.54
C THR A 205 -24.31 4.12 -8.89
N GLU A 206 -24.84 3.08 -9.51
CA GLU A 206 -24.92 1.73 -8.92
C GLU A 206 -23.54 1.07 -8.84
N PHE A 207 -22.78 1.03 -9.94
CA PHE A 207 -21.46 0.41 -9.89
C PHE A 207 -20.47 1.22 -9.03
N LEU A 208 -20.63 2.55 -8.92
CA LEU A 208 -19.80 3.35 -8.02
C LEU A 208 -20.07 2.98 -6.55
N TYR A 209 -21.33 2.72 -6.21
CA TYR A 209 -21.67 2.18 -4.90
C TYR A 209 -21.02 0.80 -4.69
N GLU A 210 -21.14 -0.12 -5.65
CA GLU A 210 -20.52 -1.45 -5.58
C GLU A 210 -18.99 -1.39 -5.48
N MET A 211 -18.35 -0.52 -6.25
CA MET A 211 -16.90 -0.28 -6.19
C MET A 211 -16.49 0.22 -4.80
N SER A 212 -17.24 1.18 -4.24
CA SER A 212 -17.00 1.68 -2.87
C SER A 212 -17.16 0.60 -1.81
N VAL A 213 -18.13 -0.32 -1.98
CA VAL A 213 -18.29 -1.48 -1.09
C VAL A 213 -17.09 -2.42 -1.18
N MET A 214 -16.62 -2.73 -2.39
CA MET A 214 -15.43 -3.58 -2.56
C MET A 214 -14.17 -2.93 -2.02
N GLU A 215 -13.97 -1.62 -2.26
CA GLU A 215 -12.87 -0.84 -1.69
C GLU A 215 -12.90 -0.88 -0.16
N TYR A 216 -14.09 -0.80 0.43
CA TYR A 216 -14.23 -0.93 1.89
C TYR A 216 -13.84 -2.34 2.37
N GLN A 217 -14.30 -3.40 1.69
CA GLN A 217 -14.01 -4.79 2.03
C GLN A 217 -12.51 -5.13 1.95
N VAL A 218 -11.77 -4.56 0.99
CA VAL A 218 -10.32 -4.77 0.89
C VAL A 218 -9.50 -3.88 1.84
N GLY A 219 -10.16 -3.00 2.61
CA GLY A 219 -9.53 -2.12 3.59
C GLY A 219 -9.13 -0.74 3.09
N ASP A 220 -9.43 -0.42 1.83
CA ASP A 220 -9.18 0.88 1.20
C ASP A 220 -10.29 1.90 1.56
N VAL A 221 -10.51 2.10 2.87
CA VAL A 221 -11.61 2.91 3.42
C VAL A 221 -11.59 4.36 2.89
N ARG A 222 -10.41 4.90 2.58
CA ARG A 222 -10.27 6.25 2.01
C ARG A 222 -10.74 6.33 0.58
N ASP A 223 -10.33 5.38 -0.26
CA ASP A 223 -10.78 5.28 -1.65
C ASP A 223 -12.29 5.06 -1.68
N SER A 224 -12.79 4.15 -0.83
CA SER A 224 -14.22 3.93 -0.65
C SER A 224 -14.99 5.23 -0.35
N LEU A 225 -14.50 6.08 0.55
CA LEU A 225 -15.10 7.40 0.83
C LEU A 225 -14.99 8.36 -0.36
N SER A 226 -13.91 8.31 -1.13
CA SER A 226 -13.76 9.14 -2.33
C SER A 226 -14.78 8.73 -3.39
N THR A 227 -14.86 7.44 -3.69
CA THR A 227 -15.81 6.84 -4.63
C THR A 227 -17.26 7.15 -4.25
N ILE A 228 -17.61 7.08 -2.96
CA ILE A 228 -18.97 7.39 -2.54
C ILE A 228 -19.32 8.88 -2.67
N ARG A 229 -18.33 9.78 -2.61
CA ARG A 229 -18.54 11.20 -2.94
C ARG A 229 -18.82 11.39 -4.42
N GLU A 230 -18.17 10.62 -5.29
CA GLU A 230 -18.45 10.62 -6.72
C GLU A 230 -19.85 10.09 -7.02
N CYS A 231 -20.27 9.00 -6.33
CA CYS A 231 -21.66 8.51 -6.39
C CYS A 231 -22.67 9.64 -6.10
N LEU A 232 -22.47 10.38 -5.01
CA LEU A 232 -23.35 11.49 -4.59
C LEU A 232 -23.22 12.74 -5.47
N LYS A 233 -22.11 12.92 -6.18
CA LYS A 233 -21.94 14.00 -7.15
C LYS A 233 -22.85 13.81 -8.37
N ILE A 234 -23.07 12.55 -8.77
CA ILE A 234 -23.96 12.19 -9.87
C ILE A 234 -25.41 12.24 -9.41
N ASN A 235 -25.71 11.63 -8.26
CA ASN A 235 -27.04 11.61 -7.68
C ASN A 235 -27.00 11.99 -6.18
N PRO A 236 -27.23 13.28 -5.85
CA PRO A 236 -27.22 13.76 -4.47
C PRO A 236 -28.28 13.11 -3.55
N ASP A 237 -29.38 12.62 -4.13
CA ASP A 237 -30.51 12.02 -3.39
C ASP A 237 -30.40 10.49 -3.25
N HIS A 238 -29.27 9.90 -3.66
CA HIS A 238 -29.06 8.46 -3.59
C HIS A 238 -28.95 7.97 -2.14
N LYS A 239 -30.03 7.37 -1.63
CA LYS A 239 -30.19 6.99 -0.22
C LYS A 239 -29.08 6.08 0.32
N THR A 240 -28.71 5.04 -0.44
CA THR A 240 -27.69 4.06 0.00
C THR A 240 -26.30 4.68 0.01
N CYS A 241 -25.91 5.42 -1.03
CA CYS A 241 -24.63 6.15 -1.04
C CYS A 241 -24.54 7.17 0.08
N TYR A 242 -25.64 7.88 0.39
CA TYR A 242 -25.65 8.86 1.48
C TYR A 242 -25.51 8.21 2.86
N ALA A 243 -26.13 7.04 3.08
CA ALA A 243 -25.95 6.28 4.30
C ALA A 243 -24.50 5.80 4.46
N SER A 244 -23.92 5.20 3.42
CA SER A 244 -22.52 4.75 3.42
C SER A 244 -21.55 5.93 3.61
N TYR A 245 -21.78 7.06 2.95
CA TYR A 245 -21.01 8.29 3.14
C TYR A 245 -20.94 8.73 4.60
N LYS A 246 -22.07 8.74 5.31
CA LYS A 246 -22.10 9.13 6.74
C LYS A 246 -21.23 8.21 7.59
N SER A 247 -21.35 6.90 7.37
CA SER A 247 -20.58 5.90 8.09
C SER A 247 -19.08 6.03 7.80
N LEU A 248 -18.71 5.98 6.51
CA LEU A 248 -17.32 6.07 6.04
C LEU A 248 -16.65 7.38 6.49
N ARG A 249 -17.35 8.52 6.41
CA ARG A 249 -16.81 9.80 6.87
C ARG A 249 -16.46 9.78 8.35
N LYS A 250 -17.26 9.13 9.20
CA LYS A 250 -16.98 9.02 10.63
C LYS A 250 -15.76 8.14 10.88
N ILE A 251 -15.66 7.01 10.17
CA ILE A 251 -14.52 6.08 10.28
C ILE A 251 -13.23 6.77 9.84
N VAL A 252 -13.20 7.34 8.63
CA VAL A 252 -12.02 8.04 8.09
C VAL A 252 -11.59 9.18 9.00
N LYS A 253 -12.54 9.98 9.51
CA LYS A 253 -12.21 11.05 10.46
C LYS A 253 -11.56 10.51 11.74
N SER A 254 -12.00 9.37 12.27
CA SER A 254 -11.38 8.76 13.44
C SER A 254 -9.96 8.26 13.14
N LEU A 255 -9.75 7.61 11.99
CA LEU A 255 -8.44 7.16 11.54
C LEU A 255 -7.47 8.33 11.29
N ASP A 256 -7.95 9.43 10.69
CA ASP A 256 -7.18 10.67 10.52
C ASP A 256 -6.73 11.22 11.87
N LEU A 257 -7.64 11.27 12.86
CA LEU A 257 -7.30 11.76 14.18
C LEU A 257 -6.28 10.87 14.90
N MET A 258 -6.32 9.54 14.70
CA MET A 258 -5.28 8.64 15.21
C MET A 258 -3.92 8.93 14.58
N LYS A 259 -3.85 9.06 13.25
CA LYS A 259 -2.61 9.39 12.54
C LYS A 259 -2.04 10.75 12.97
N ASN A 260 -2.89 11.77 13.10
CA ASN A 260 -2.46 13.07 13.61
C ASN A 260 -1.91 12.97 15.04
N SER A 261 -2.53 12.17 15.91
CA SER A 261 -2.00 11.91 17.26
C SER A 261 -0.61 11.25 17.21
N MET A 262 -0.35 10.36 16.25
CA MET A 262 0.97 9.76 16.05
C MET A 262 2.01 10.76 15.57
N GLU A 263 1.65 11.62 14.61
CA GLU A 263 2.53 12.70 14.12
C GLU A 263 2.89 13.70 15.25
N GLU A 264 1.95 13.95 16.15
CA GLU A 264 2.14 14.77 17.35
C GLU A 264 2.79 14.01 18.53
N GLN A 265 3.15 12.74 18.37
CA GLN A 265 3.71 11.85 19.40
C GLN A 265 2.81 11.70 20.65
N LYS A 266 1.49 11.85 20.48
CA LYS A 266 0.48 11.64 21.51
C LYS A 266 -0.03 10.20 21.43
N TRP A 267 0.78 9.25 21.87
CA TRP A 267 0.49 7.82 21.72
C TRP A 267 -0.74 7.37 22.51
N VAL A 268 -0.92 7.86 23.73
CA VAL A 268 -2.13 7.58 24.54
C VAL A 268 -3.40 8.04 23.82
N ASP A 269 -3.41 9.23 23.22
CA ASP A 269 -4.56 9.73 22.44
C ASP A 269 -4.85 8.82 21.24
N CYS A 270 -3.81 8.31 20.56
CA CYS A 270 -3.95 7.34 19.48
C CYS A 270 -4.65 6.06 19.98
N LEU A 271 -4.20 5.52 21.11
CA LEU A 271 -4.73 4.29 21.71
C LEU A 271 -6.19 4.45 22.15
N GLU A 272 -6.53 5.53 22.86
CA GLU A 272 -7.91 5.81 23.29
C GLU A 272 -8.87 5.95 22.10
N ARG A 273 -8.42 6.60 21.02
CA ARG A 273 -9.20 6.73 19.78
C ARG A 273 -9.39 5.39 19.08
N GLY A 274 -8.34 4.58 19.01
CA GLY A 274 -8.38 3.22 18.45
C GLY A 274 -9.36 2.34 19.21
N GLU A 275 -9.27 2.30 20.54
CA GLU A 275 -10.18 1.54 21.40
C GLU A 275 -11.64 2.00 21.21
N LYS A 276 -11.87 3.32 21.16
CA LYS A 276 -13.21 3.87 20.89
C LYS A 276 -13.77 3.44 19.54
N LEU A 277 -12.92 3.34 18.51
CA LEU A 277 -13.33 2.92 17.18
C LEU A 277 -13.65 1.43 17.15
N LEU A 278 -12.83 0.58 17.79
CA LEU A 278 -13.07 -0.86 17.94
C LEU A 278 -14.34 -1.17 18.75
N LYS A 279 -14.67 -0.35 19.74
CA LYS A 279 -15.91 -0.48 20.54
C LYS A 279 -17.16 0.04 19.83
N SER A 280 -17.01 0.84 18.77
CA SER A 280 -18.16 1.24 17.96
C SER A 280 -18.61 0.08 17.08
N ASN A 281 -19.85 0.08 16.56
CA ASN A 281 -20.41 -0.97 15.68
C ASN A 281 -19.71 -1.07 14.30
N VAL A 282 -18.39 -0.95 14.27
CA VAL A 282 -17.54 -1.25 13.13
C VAL A 282 -17.29 -2.75 13.19
N ASP A 283 -18.18 -3.52 12.59
CA ASP A 283 -18.02 -4.98 12.52
C ASP A 283 -17.02 -5.41 11.45
N ASP A 284 -16.67 -4.49 10.54
CA ASP A 284 -15.80 -4.76 9.40
C ASP A 284 -14.35 -5.02 9.82
N ILE A 285 -13.84 -6.19 9.41
CA ILE A 285 -12.50 -6.68 9.71
C ILE A 285 -11.43 -5.75 9.16
N ALA A 286 -11.63 -5.18 7.97
CA ALA A 286 -10.62 -4.35 7.33
C ALA A 286 -10.39 -3.02 8.06
N VAL A 287 -11.45 -2.47 8.68
CA VAL A 287 -11.29 -1.31 9.58
C VAL A 287 -10.59 -1.71 10.87
N LYS A 288 -10.92 -2.87 11.45
CA LYS A 288 -10.26 -3.38 12.67
C LYS A 288 -8.76 -3.59 12.43
N VAL A 289 -8.39 -4.21 11.32
CA VAL A 289 -6.99 -4.41 10.90
C VAL A 289 -6.25 -3.07 10.79
N ASN A 290 -6.85 -2.06 10.18
CA ASN A 290 -6.26 -0.71 10.13
C ASN A 290 -6.05 -0.11 11.53
N VAL A 291 -7.00 -0.29 12.45
CA VAL A 291 -6.85 0.17 13.84
C VAL A 291 -5.74 -0.59 14.55
N TYR A 292 -5.72 -1.92 14.44
CA TYR A 292 -4.70 -2.78 15.04
C TYR A 292 -3.30 -2.40 14.57
N ARG A 293 -3.12 -2.13 13.27
CA ARG A 293 -1.84 -1.65 12.73
C ARG A 293 -1.38 -0.35 13.40
N LEU A 294 -2.24 0.67 13.45
CA LEU A 294 -1.89 1.95 14.08
C LEU A 294 -1.62 1.78 15.59
N THR A 295 -2.44 0.98 16.28
CA THR A 295 -2.26 0.75 17.72
C THR A 295 -1.06 -0.13 18.04
N CYS A 296 -0.59 -0.99 17.12
CA CYS A 296 0.67 -1.70 17.30
C CYS A 296 1.82 -0.69 17.42
N GLN A 297 1.93 0.23 16.46
CA GLN A 297 2.93 1.30 16.50
C GLN A 297 2.77 2.18 17.75
N CYS A 298 1.55 2.64 18.06
CA CYS A 298 1.32 3.51 19.23
C CYS A 298 1.68 2.81 20.56
N ASN A 299 1.37 1.52 20.73
CA ASN A 299 1.77 0.77 21.91
C ASN A 299 3.29 0.60 21.99
N ARG A 300 3.96 0.35 20.85
CA ARG A 300 5.43 0.22 20.82
C ARG A 300 6.12 1.50 21.27
N GLU A 301 5.71 2.64 20.73
CA GLU A 301 6.29 3.95 21.07
C GLU A 301 5.97 4.41 22.50
N GLU A 302 4.81 4.02 23.04
CA GLU A 302 4.47 4.25 24.46
C GLU A 302 5.25 3.33 25.42
N GLY A 303 5.83 2.23 24.92
CA GLY A 303 6.56 1.24 25.71
C GLY A 303 5.72 0.05 26.21
N ASN A 304 4.47 -0.05 25.76
CA ASN A 304 3.58 -1.19 26.03
C ASN A 304 3.88 -2.34 25.06
N ILE A 305 5.07 -2.94 25.19
CA ILE A 305 5.62 -3.88 24.19
C ILE A 305 4.76 -5.14 24.03
N GLY A 306 4.23 -5.70 25.13
CA GLY A 306 3.37 -6.87 25.08
C GLY A 306 2.09 -6.62 24.29
N GLU A 307 1.42 -5.50 24.55
CA GLU A 307 0.24 -5.06 23.82
C GLU A 307 0.55 -4.77 22.35
N ALA A 308 1.70 -4.16 22.05
CA ALA A 308 2.13 -3.92 20.67
C ALA A 308 2.22 -5.23 19.88
N ILE A 309 2.88 -6.26 20.43
CA ILE A 309 2.98 -7.57 19.81
C ILE A 309 1.58 -8.17 19.58
N GLN A 310 0.68 -8.08 20.56
CA GLN A 310 -0.70 -8.56 20.43
C GLN A 310 -1.45 -7.86 19.29
N GLN A 311 -1.36 -6.53 19.18
CA GLN A 311 -2.03 -5.79 18.10
C GLN A 311 -1.45 -6.14 16.72
N CYS A 312 -0.11 -6.25 16.61
CA CYS A 312 0.52 -6.69 15.38
C CYS A 312 0.11 -8.12 14.99
N ASN A 313 -0.06 -9.03 15.96
CA ASN A 313 -0.56 -10.39 15.70
C ASN A 313 -1.97 -10.38 15.10
N GLN A 314 -2.86 -9.49 15.57
CA GLN A 314 -4.22 -9.38 15.02
C GLN A 314 -4.23 -8.97 13.54
N VAL A 315 -3.26 -8.14 13.12
CA VAL A 315 -3.11 -7.79 11.69
C VAL A 315 -2.57 -8.97 10.90
N LEU A 316 -1.53 -9.64 11.40
CA LEU A 316 -0.87 -10.75 10.71
C LEU A 316 -1.69 -12.04 10.69
N GLU A 317 -2.72 -12.17 11.54
CA GLU A 317 -3.73 -13.22 11.45
C GLU A 317 -4.62 -13.04 10.20
N PHE A 318 -4.82 -11.80 9.76
CA PHE A 318 -5.61 -11.48 8.56
C PHE A 318 -4.76 -11.43 7.28
N ASP A 319 -3.61 -10.76 7.35
CA ASP A 319 -2.64 -10.66 6.25
C ASP A 319 -1.24 -10.94 6.79
N ASP A 320 -0.82 -12.20 6.66
CA ASP A 320 0.48 -12.66 7.15
C ASP A 320 1.66 -12.21 6.27
N SER A 321 1.36 -11.55 5.15
CA SER A 321 2.30 -10.95 4.18
C SER A 321 2.48 -9.44 4.35
N ASP A 322 1.84 -8.84 5.35
CA ASP A 322 1.94 -7.41 5.64
C ASP A 322 3.34 -7.02 6.12
N VAL A 323 4.18 -6.60 5.17
CA VAL A 323 5.59 -6.24 5.38
C VAL A 323 5.76 -5.15 6.45
N GLU A 324 4.89 -4.14 6.44
CA GLU A 324 4.93 -3.03 7.39
C GLU A 324 4.74 -3.54 8.82
N THR A 325 3.75 -4.42 9.03
CA THR A 325 3.41 -4.98 10.33
C THR A 325 4.44 -5.99 10.80
N LEU A 326 5.01 -6.81 9.91
CA LEU A 326 6.11 -7.71 10.23
C LEU A 326 7.31 -6.92 10.79
N ILE A 327 7.67 -5.80 10.16
CA ILE A 327 8.73 -4.92 10.64
C ILE A 327 8.37 -4.33 12.01
N GLN A 328 7.15 -3.81 12.19
CA GLN A 328 6.72 -3.25 13.49
C GLN A 328 6.75 -4.29 14.62
N ARG A 329 6.34 -5.54 14.35
CA ARG A 329 6.39 -6.63 15.34
C ARG A 329 7.82 -7.05 15.62
N ALA A 330 8.69 -7.09 14.62
CA ALA A 330 10.12 -7.33 14.80
C ALA A 330 10.77 -6.27 15.69
N GLU A 331 10.44 -4.98 15.50
CA GLU A 331 10.89 -3.89 16.36
C GLU A 331 10.38 -4.05 17.80
N ALA A 332 9.14 -4.52 18.00
CA ALA A 332 8.62 -4.83 19.32
C ALA A 332 9.36 -6.01 19.98
N TYR A 333 9.64 -7.09 19.24
CA TYR A 333 10.48 -8.20 19.73
C TYR A 333 11.92 -7.76 20.04
N MET A 334 12.48 -6.84 19.27
CA MET A 334 13.79 -6.23 19.58
C MET A 334 13.77 -5.51 20.93
N ALA A 335 12.68 -4.79 21.24
CA ALA A 335 12.50 -4.11 22.52
C ALA A 335 12.26 -5.09 23.68
N ASP A 336 11.67 -6.25 23.40
CA ASP A 336 11.45 -7.35 24.36
C ASP A 336 12.67 -8.27 24.52
N GLU A 337 13.78 -7.99 23.82
CA GLU A 337 15.01 -8.81 23.77
C GLU A 337 14.81 -10.23 23.16
N GLU A 338 13.70 -10.45 22.45
CA GLU A 338 13.37 -11.68 21.74
C GLU A 338 13.96 -11.67 20.31
N TYR A 339 15.29 -11.61 20.23
CA TYR A 339 16.02 -11.38 18.96
C TYR A 339 15.79 -12.46 17.89
N ASP A 340 15.48 -13.69 18.30
CA ASP A 340 15.18 -14.78 17.37
C ASP A 340 13.86 -14.53 16.64
N LEU A 341 12.81 -14.17 17.38
CA LEU A 341 11.51 -13.81 16.80
C LEU A 341 11.62 -12.56 15.93
N ALA A 342 12.39 -11.55 16.36
CA ALA A 342 12.66 -10.37 15.54
C ALA A 342 13.35 -10.74 14.21
N THR A 343 14.35 -11.62 14.25
CA THR A 343 15.07 -12.07 13.04
C THR A 343 14.12 -12.79 12.08
N THR A 344 13.24 -13.66 12.59
CA THR A 344 12.24 -14.38 11.78
C THR A 344 11.28 -13.42 11.08
N ASP A 345 10.77 -12.41 11.79
CA ASP A 345 9.84 -11.45 11.19
C ASP A 345 10.51 -10.58 10.11
N TYR A 346 11.75 -10.14 10.33
CA TYR A 346 12.50 -9.43 9.30
C TYR A 346 12.81 -10.31 8.08
N GLU A 347 13.11 -11.59 8.29
CA GLU A 347 13.32 -12.54 7.19
C GLU A 347 12.04 -12.73 6.38
N LYS A 348 10.90 -12.95 7.04
CA LYS A 348 9.59 -13.05 6.38
C LYS A 348 9.25 -11.76 5.61
N ALA A 349 9.52 -10.58 6.20
CA ALA A 349 9.33 -9.31 5.51
C ALA A 349 10.16 -9.21 4.21
N MET A 350 11.40 -9.72 4.23
CA MET A 350 12.28 -9.75 3.05
C MET A 350 11.88 -10.79 2.00
N GLU A 351 11.12 -11.84 2.36
CA GLU A 351 10.57 -12.79 1.38
C GLU A 351 9.52 -12.11 0.49
N PHE A 352 8.70 -11.23 1.06
CA PHE A 352 7.70 -10.46 0.32
C PHE A 352 8.25 -9.19 -0.32
N ASP A 353 9.23 -8.53 0.32
CA ASP A 353 9.93 -7.37 -0.23
C ASP A 353 11.44 -7.47 0.00
N SER A 354 12.12 -8.15 -0.94
CA SER A 354 13.58 -8.30 -0.93
C SER A 354 14.35 -6.98 -1.02
N SER A 355 13.69 -5.90 -1.46
CA SER A 355 14.30 -4.57 -1.57
C SER A 355 14.19 -3.74 -0.29
N ASN A 356 13.48 -4.23 0.72
CA ASN A 356 13.20 -3.49 1.94
C ASN A 356 14.46 -3.29 2.80
N GLU A 357 15.00 -2.06 2.79
CA GLU A 357 16.21 -1.73 3.56
C GLU A 357 15.98 -1.72 5.07
N ALA A 358 14.77 -1.38 5.54
CA ALA A 358 14.45 -1.43 6.97
C ALA A 358 14.49 -2.86 7.50
N ALA A 359 13.93 -3.83 6.76
CA ALA A 359 13.98 -5.23 7.14
C ALA A 359 15.42 -5.80 7.14
N LYS A 360 16.23 -5.47 6.12
CA LYS A 360 17.64 -5.89 6.06
C LYS A 360 18.44 -5.36 7.24
N THR A 361 18.35 -4.05 7.48
CA THR A 361 19.10 -3.39 8.55
C THR A 361 18.64 -3.86 9.93
N GLY A 362 17.33 -4.04 10.13
CA GLY A 362 16.75 -4.59 11.35
C GLY A 362 17.21 -6.02 11.63
N LYS A 363 17.23 -6.89 10.62
CA LYS A 363 17.77 -8.25 10.71
C LYS A 363 19.23 -8.27 11.17
N ASP A 364 20.07 -7.43 10.56
CA ASP A 364 21.48 -7.34 10.94
C ASP A 364 21.67 -6.78 12.36
N GLN A 365 20.79 -5.89 12.81
CA GLN A 365 20.78 -5.39 14.18
C GLN A 365 20.35 -6.49 15.16
N ALA A 366 19.30 -7.27 14.84
CA ALA A 366 18.84 -8.38 15.66
C ALA A 366 19.91 -9.45 15.84
N LYS A 367 20.59 -9.85 14.75
CA LYS A 367 21.71 -10.80 14.81
C LYS A 367 22.87 -10.29 15.67
N ARG A 368 23.26 -9.03 15.49
CA ARG A 368 24.32 -8.41 16.31
C ARG A 368 23.91 -8.33 17.78
N ALA A 369 22.69 -7.93 18.08
CA ALA A 369 22.18 -7.88 19.44
C ALA A 369 22.18 -9.26 20.09
N LYS A 370 21.73 -10.30 19.37
CA LYS A 370 21.78 -11.70 19.81
C LYS A 370 23.21 -12.15 20.13
N GLU A 371 24.17 -11.85 19.26
CA GLU A 371 25.58 -12.18 19.52
C GLU A 371 26.14 -11.49 20.76
N LEU A 372 25.69 -10.27 21.05
CA LEU A 372 26.11 -9.51 22.22
C LEU A 372 25.49 -10.05 23.52
N VAL A 373 24.29 -10.63 23.46
CA VAL A 373 23.59 -11.21 24.62
C VAL A 373 24.29 -12.46 25.16
N GLY A 374 25.10 -13.13 24.35
CA GLY A 374 25.98 -14.22 24.78
C GLY A 374 27.41 -13.80 25.16
N LYS A 375 27.92 -12.66 24.64
CA LYS A 375 29.31 -12.23 24.84
C LYS A 375 29.46 -11.40 26.12
N ARG A 376 30.04 -12.00 27.16
CA ARG A 376 30.34 -11.33 28.43
C ARG A 376 31.48 -10.32 28.27
N ASP A 377 31.21 -9.02 28.45
CA ASP A 377 32.28 -8.03 28.60
C ASP A 377 32.78 -8.02 30.06
N TYR A 378 33.80 -8.84 30.35
CA TYR A 378 34.36 -8.98 31.69
C TYR A 378 34.90 -7.66 32.28
N TYR A 379 35.43 -6.75 31.46
CA TYR A 379 35.92 -5.45 31.92
C TYR A 379 34.77 -4.55 32.34
N LYS A 380 33.68 -4.52 31.57
CA LYS A 380 32.44 -3.80 31.91
C LYS A 380 31.76 -4.41 33.14
N ILE A 381 31.72 -5.75 33.24
CA ILE A 381 31.18 -6.48 34.39
C ILE A 381 31.92 -6.12 35.68
N LEU A 382 33.25 -5.97 35.67
CA LEU A 382 34.01 -5.51 36.85
C LEU A 382 34.09 -3.98 36.97
N GLY A 383 33.80 -3.23 35.90
CA GLY A 383 33.88 -1.77 35.88
C GLY A 383 35.32 -1.26 35.91
N VAL A 384 36.23 -1.97 35.24
CA VAL A 384 37.67 -1.66 35.18
C VAL A 384 38.09 -1.42 33.74
N ARG A 385 39.18 -0.67 33.54
CA ARG A 385 39.73 -0.41 32.20
C ARG A 385 40.47 -1.64 31.67
N ARG A 386 40.62 -1.76 30.34
CA ARG A 386 41.34 -2.87 29.70
C ARG A 386 42.80 -3.01 30.13
N ASN A 387 43.44 -1.93 30.56
CA ASN A 387 44.81 -1.94 31.08
C ASN A 387 44.90 -2.12 32.61
N ALA A 388 43.81 -2.46 33.29
CA ALA A 388 43.79 -2.60 34.74
C ALA A 388 44.74 -3.70 35.23
N ASN A 389 45.46 -3.44 36.32
CA ASN A 389 46.37 -4.43 36.90
C ASN A 389 45.63 -5.44 37.80
N LYS A 390 46.28 -6.56 38.16
CA LYS A 390 45.66 -7.63 38.97
C LYS A 390 45.12 -7.13 40.33
N ARG A 391 45.74 -6.12 40.93
CA ARG A 391 45.28 -5.53 42.20
C ARG A 391 43.97 -4.76 42.01
N GLU A 392 43.86 -3.98 40.94
CA GLU A 392 42.64 -3.23 40.58
C GLU A 392 41.47 -4.17 40.28
N ILE A 393 41.71 -5.24 39.52
CA ILE A 393 40.72 -6.27 39.21
C ILE A 393 40.23 -6.95 40.49
N THR A 394 41.15 -7.31 41.40
CA THR A 394 40.79 -7.91 42.70
C THR A 394 39.98 -6.96 43.58
N LYS A 395 40.34 -5.67 43.61
CA LYS A 395 39.62 -4.64 44.36
C LYS A 395 38.21 -4.42 43.81
N ALA A 396 38.07 -4.35 42.50
CA ALA A 396 36.78 -4.18 41.82
C ALA A 396 35.86 -5.40 42.05
N TYR A 397 36.42 -6.62 41.95
CA TYR A 397 35.71 -7.85 42.28
C TYR A 397 35.17 -7.83 43.70
N ARG A 398 36.00 -7.59 44.72
CA ARG A 398 35.56 -7.57 46.13
C ARG A 398 34.41 -6.58 46.36
N LYS A 399 34.50 -5.39 45.78
CA LYS A 399 33.46 -4.36 45.87
C LYS A 399 32.14 -4.81 45.22
N LYS A 400 32.21 -5.42 44.03
CA LYS A 400 31.00 -5.88 43.32
C LYS A 400 30.41 -7.16 43.90
N ALA A 401 31.24 -8.11 44.31
CA ALA A 401 30.83 -9.34 44.99
C ALA A 401 30.13 -9.04 46.32
N GLN A 402 30.68 -8.13 47.13
CA GLN A 402 30.02 -7.70 48.36
C GLN A 402 28.67 -7.01 48.09
N LYS A 403 28.56 -6.21 47.01
CA LYS A 403 27.32 -5.52 46.67
C LYS A 403 26.23 -6.49 46.17
N TRP A 404 26.59 -7.42 45.31
CA TRP A 404 25.67 -8.32 44.62
C TRP A 404 25.58 -9.71 45.24
N HIS A 405 26.03 -9.89 46.48
CA HIS A 405 25.86 -11.16 47.20
C HIS A 405 24.36 -11.43 47.39
N PRO A 406 23.84 -12.63 47.05
CA PRO A 406 22.41 -12.95 47.15
C PRO A 406 21.82 -12.73 48.55
N ASP A 407 22.62 -12.91 49.61
CA ASP A 407 22.20 -12.68 51.00
C ASP A 407 21.85 -11.22 51.31
N ASN A 408 22.20 -10.27 50.45
CA ASN A 408 21.83 -8.86 50.63
C ASN A 408 20.40 -8.54 50.17
N PHE A 409 19.70 -9.48 49.52
CA PHE A 409 18.39 -9.25 48.92
C PHE A 409 17.34 -10.18 49.53
N GLN A 410 16.19 -9.62 49.92
CA GLN A 410 15.10 -10.37 50.58
C GLN A 410 13.99 -10.80 49.59
N ASP A 411 13.79 -10.07 48.49
CA ASP A 411 12.80 -10.41 47.47
C ASP A 411 13.34 -11.49 46.51
N GLU A 412 12.49 -12.47 46.18
CA GLU A 412 12.88 -13.64 45.39
C GLU A 412 13.22 -13.30 43.93
N LYS A 413 12.57 -12.29 43.33
CA LYS A 413 12.89 -11.84 41.97
C LYS A 413 14.20 -11.06 41.97
N GLU A 414 14.45 -10.24 42.99
CA GLU A 414 15.71 -9.51 43.13
C GLU A 414 16.89 -10.44 43.45
N LYS A 415 16.67 -11.47 44.28
CA LYS A 415 17.66 -12.49 44.61
C LYS A 415 18.12 -13.26 43.36
N LYS A 416 17.19 -13.70 42.52
CA LYS A 416 17.53 -14.33 41.22
C LYS A 416 18.31 -13.40 40.29
N LYS A 417 18.00 -12.09 40.27
CA LYS A 417 18.77 -11.09 39.51
C LYS A 417 20.18 -10.90 40.11
N ALA A 418 20.31 -10.90 41.43
CA ALA A 418 21.59 -10.78 42.12
C ALA A 418 22.47 -12.01 41.89
N GLU A 419 21.89 -13.22 41.92
CA GLU A 419 22.58 -14.48 41.62
C GLU A 419 23.19 -14.48 40.22
N LYS A 420 22.40 -14.13 39.18
CA LYS A 420 22.92 -14.00 37.81
C LYS A 420 24.11 -13.03 37.73
N LYS A 421 23.99 -11.85 38.36
CA LYS A 421 25.07 -10.86 38.39
C LYS A 421 26.30 -11.34 39.16
N PHE A 422 26.11 -12.07 40.26
CA PHE A 422 27.21 -12.60 41.06
C PHE A 422 28.01 -13.64 40.27
N ILE A 423 27.33 -14.50 39.51
CA ILE A 423 27.96 -15.47 38.59
C ILE A 423 28.82 -14.73 37.55
N ASP A 424 28.28 -13.70 36.90
CA ASP A 424 29.03 -12.92 35.91
C ASP A 424 30.24 -12.19 36.54
N ILE A 425 30.10 -11.65 37.75
CA ILE A 425 31.20 -11.00 38.51
C ILE A 425 32.31 -12.00 38.83
N ALA A 426 31.95 -13.24 39.20
CA ALA A 426 32.91 -14.30 39.46
C ALA A 426 33.64 -14.74 38.17
N ALA A 427 32.90 -14.96 37.08
CA ALA A 427 33.45 -15.27 35.77
C ALA A 427 34.42 -14.19 35.28
N ALA A 428 34.07 -12.91 35.45
CA ALA A 428 34.94 -11.79 35.11
C ALA A 428 36.22 -11.74 35.93
N LYS A 429 36.16 -12.12 37.21
CA LYS A 429 37.36 -12.22 38.04
C LYS A 429 38.26 -13.36 37.58
N GLU A 430 37.70 -14.52 37.26
CA GLU A 430 38.43 -15.67 36.77
C GLU A 430 39.19 -15.33 35.47
N VAL A 431 38.49 -14.79 34.47
CA VAL A 431 39.09 -14.46 33.17
C VAL A 431 40.13 -13.36 33.26
N LEU A 432 39.84 -12.26 33.98
CA LEU A 432 40.74 -11.10 33.99
C LEU A 432 41.94 -11.24 34.93
N SER A 433 41.92 -12.18 35.87
CA SER A 433 43.05 -12.39 36.81
C SER A 433 44.05 -13.44 36.37
N ASP A 434 43.67 -14.31 35.44
CA ASP A 434 44.54 -15.25 34.74
C ASP A 434 45.10 -14.61 33.46
N ASP A 435 46.42 -14.64 33.27
CA ASP A 435 47.06 -13.91 32.17
C ASP A 435 46.80 -14.56 30.81
N GLU A 436 46.59 -15.88 30.76
CA GLU A 436 46.30 -16.61 29.51
C GLU A 436 44.85 -16.41 29.09
N LYS A 437 43.90 -16.55 30.03
CA LYS A 437 42.48 -16.30 29.78
C LYS A 437 42.23 -14.85 29.41
N ARG A 438 42.85 -13.89 30.11
CA ARG A 438 42.75 -12.48 29.78
C ARG A 438 43.27 -12.18 28.37
N ARG A 439 44.42 -12.75 28.01
CA ARG A 439 45.01 -12.57 26.67
C ARG A 439 44.13 -13.19 25.58
N ALA A 440 43.55 -14.37 25.82
CA ALA A 440 42.59 -14.98 24.89
C ALA A 440 41.36 -14.07 24.70
N PHE A 441 40.81 -13.54 25.80
CA PHE A 441 39.69 -12.60 25.76
C PHE A 441 40.02 -11.29 25.03
N ASP A 442 41.21 -10.73 25.29
CA ASP A 442 41.69 -9.52 24.61
C ASP A 442 41.94 -9.75 23.11
N ASN A 443 42.23 -10.99 22.71
CA ASN A 443 42.36 -11.44 21.32
C ASN A 443 41.01 -11.83 20.67
N GLY A 444 39.88 -11.60 21.36
CA GLY A 444 38.54 -11.84 20.83
C GLY A 444 38.02 -13.27 21.02
N GLN A 445 38.70 -14.11 21.81
CA GLN A 445 38.25 -15.46 22.16
C GLN A 445 37.76 -15.47 23.61
N ASP A 446 36.46 -15.74 23.84
CA ASP A 446 35.96 -15.86 25.21
C ASP A 446 36.42 -17.20 25.83
N PRO A 447 37.25 -17.19 26.90
CA PRO A 447 37.81 -18.40 27.50
C PRO A 447 36.77 -19.24 28.25
N LEU A 448 35.60 -18.69 28.52
CA LEU A 448 34.51 -19.37 29.22
C LEU A 448 33.32 -19.66 28.30
N ASP A 449 33.41 -19.34 27.00
CA ASP A 449 32.35 -19.64 26.04
C ASP A 449 32.40 -21.11 25.59
N SER A 450 31.24 -21.76 25.67
CA SER A 450 31.08 -23.21 25.46
C SER A 450 31.21 -23.63 24.00
N GLU A 451 31.28 -22.70 23.05
CA GLU A 451 31.50 -23.03 21.63
C GLU A 451 32.97 -23.30 21.26
N ASN A 452 33.95 -22.79 22.03
CA ASN A 452 35.37 -23.03 21.76
C ASN A 452 35.88 -24.42 22.18
N GLY A 453 35.01 -25.26 22.76
CA GLY A 453 35.32 -26.63 23.20
C GLY A 453 35.08 -27.74 22.16
N ARG A 454 34.64 -27.42 20.94
CA ARG A 454 34.21 -28.45 19.95
C ARG A 454 35.33 -29.23 19.24
N ASN A 455 36.61 -29.05 19.58
CA ASN A 455 37.70 -29.78 18.94
C ASN A 455 38.42 -30.83 19.82
N GLY A 456 37.73 -31.41 20.81
CA GLY A 456 38.29 -32.56 21.53
C GLY A 456 37.28 -33.33 22.39
N HIS A 457 36.89 -34.51 21.90
CA HIS A 457 36.24 -35.63 22.61
C HIS A 457 34.79 -35.45 23.13
N GLY A 458 33.84 -35.92 22.30
CA GLY A 458 32.75 -36.86 22.65
C GLY A 458 31.84 -36.61 23.85
N GLY A 459 30.55 -36.38 23.56
CA GLY A 459 29.44 -36.86 24.41
C GLY A 459 28.34 -35.84 24.76
N GLY A 460 27.16 -36.02 24.14
CA GLY A 460 25.82 -35.92 24.75
C GLY A 460 25.39 -34.66 25.52
N GLY A 461 24.49 -33.90 24.87
CA GLY A 461 23.36 -33.12 25.39
C GLY A 461 23.15 -32.85 26.90
N GLY A 462 22.80 -31.58 27.17
CA GLY A 462 22.01 -31.17 28.34
C GLY A 462 22.82 -30.40 29.38
N PHE A 463 22.35 -29.20 29.72
CA PHE A 463 22.70 -28.38 30.90
C PHE A 463 23.74 -29.01 31.83
N HIS A 464 25.02 -28.78 31.55
CA HIS A 464 26.09 -29.25 32.42
C HIS A 464 26.41 -28.20 33.49
N ASP A 465 25.99 -28.57 34.70
CA ASP A 465 26.61 -28.25 35.98
C ASP A 465 28.09 -27.87 35.84
N PHE A 466 28.41 -26.75 36.48
CA PHE A 466 29.75 -26.20 36.63
C PHE A 466 30.67 -27.25 37.30
N GLN A 467 31.35 -28.10 36.53
CA GLN A 467 32.41 -28.97 37.04
C GLN A 467 33.66 -28.13 37.37
N GLY A 468 33.67 -27.51 38.56
CA GLY A 468 34.88 -26.89 39.11
C GLY A 468 34.70 -25.72 40.08
N PHE A 469 33.53 -25.09 40.15
CA PHE A 469 33.28 -23.93 41.00
C PHE A 469 31.82 -23.97 41.47
N ASN A 470 31.63 -24.46 42.68
CA ASN A 470 30.37 -24.31 43.39
C ASN A 470 30.60 -23.27 44.51
N PRO A 471 30.34 -21.97 44.27
CA PRO A 471 30.62 -20.92 45.25
C PRO A 471 29.75 -21.01 46.52
N PHE A 472 28.75 -21.91 46.51
CA PHE A 472 27.81 -22.14 47.62
C PHE A 472 27.86 -23.58 48.17
N GLY A 473 28.88 -24.37 47.82
CA GLY A 473 29.01 -25.77 48.24
C GLY A 473 29.31 -25.93 49.74
N ARG A 474 28.30 -26.33 50.51
CA ARG A 474 28.40 -26.77 51.92
C ARG A 474 29.01 -28.18 51.97
N GLY A 475 29.92 -28.40 52.93
CA GLY A 475 30.89 -29.50 52.93
C GLY A 475 30.37 -30.94 52.91
N GLY A 476 31.21 -31.82 52.35
CA GLY A 476 30.99 -33.27 52.34
C GLY A 476 32.07 -34.05 51.57
N GLY A 477 33.21 -34.32 52.22
CA GLY A 477 34.04 -35.53 52.09
C GLY A 477 34.64 -35.95 50.73
N GLY A 478 35.96 -35.74 50.58
CA GLY A 478 36.87 -36.76 50.02
C GLY A 478 37.61 -36.43 48.71
N GLY A 479 38.86 -35.96 48.81
CA GLY A 479 39.87 -36.09 47.74
C GLY A 479 40.69 -34.83 47.39
N SER A 480 41.93 -34.76 47.91
CA SER A 480 43.08 -33.93 47.46
C SER A 480 42.98 -32.39 47.38
N ARG A 481 43.26 -31.79 48.54
CA ARG A 481 44.03 -30.54 48.81
C ARG A 481 44.23 -29.50 47.69
N SER A 482 43.51 -28.37 47.83
CA SER A 482 44.12 -27.04 47.95
C SER A 482 43.27 -26.21 48.91
N ASN A 483 43.75 -26.05 50.16
CA ASN A 483 43.06 -25.30 51.21
C ASN A 483 43.12 -23.79 50.91
N PHE A 484 41.97 -23.13 50.78
CA PHE A 484 41.84 -21.68 50.99
C PHE A 484 41.06 -21.44 52.29
N PHE A 485 41.77 -20.97 53.32
CA PHE A 485 41.15 -20.37 54.50
C PHE A 485 40.94 -18.87 54.23
N PHE A 486 39.74 -18.36 54.45
CA PHE A 486 39.44 -16.93 54.47
C PHE A 486 39.50 -16.42 55.92
N HIS A 487 40.44 -15.53 56.21
CA HIS A 487 40.32 -14.59 57.34
C HIS A 487 39.78 -13.26 56.79
N PHE A 488 38.73 -12.76 57.43
CA PHE A 488 38.07 -11.48 57.13
C PHE A 488 38.87 -10.30 57.64
#